data_AF-A0A7C1A1D0-F1
#
_entry.id   AF-A0A7C1A1D0-F1
#
_cell.length_a   1.000
_cell.length_b   1.000
_cell.length_c   1.000
_cell.angle_alpha   90.00
_cell.angle_beta   90.00
_cell.angle_gamma   90.00
#
_symmetry.space_group_name_H-M   'P 1'
#
loop_
_entity.id
_entity.type
_entity.pdbx_description
1 polymer ?
#
loop_
_entity_poly.entity_id
_entity_poly.type
_entity_poly.pdbx_seq_one_letter_code
_entity_poly.pdbx_strand_id
1 'polypeptide(L)'
;MAEYIEPFDFRTIFIKYFLGSEQVFMFIFLLIFSYVCAKFQMTTRIYLVLLAISSLMFAFIMGEAIYILIVLVVGYVTFKSISRIFV
;
A
#
# COMPACT_ATOMS: atom_id res chain seq x y z
N MET A 1 27.12 3.26 -32.20
CA MET A 1 25.81 2.68 -31.87
C MET A 1 25.49 3.18 -30.47
N ALA A 2 24.53 4.08 -30.32
CA ALA A 2 24.10 4.50 -28.99
C ALA A 2 23.32 3.31 -28.40
N GLU A 3 23.88 2.64 -27.41
CA GLU A 3 23.12 1.70 -26.58
C GLU A 3 22.00 2.49 -25.93
N TYR A 4 20.78 2.26 -26.41
CA TYR A 4 19.58 2.79 -25.80
C TYR A 4 19.42 2.07 -24.46
N ILE A 5 19.84 2.72 -23.37
CA ILE A 5 19.57 2.23 -22.02
C ILE A 5 18.06 2.30 -21.86
N GLU A 6 17.39 1.15 -21.81
CA GLU A 6 15.95 1.11 -21.57
C GLU A 6 15.63 1.90 -20.28
N PRO A 7 14.59 2.75 -20.30
CA PRO A 7 14.19 3.49 -19.12
C PRO A 7 13.87 2.50 -18.00
N PHE A 8 14.47 2.72 -16.83
CA PHE A 8 14.37 1.82 -15.70
C PHE A 8 12.91 1.62 -15.28
N ASP A 9 12.36 0.44 -15.53
CA ASP A 9 10.97 0.12 -15.19
C ASP A 9 10.86 -0.32 -13.72
N PHE A 10 10.79 0.68 -12.83
CA PHE A 10 10.57 0.48 -11.40
C PHE A 10 9.35 -0.38 -11.09
N ARG A 11 8.28 -0.27 -11.90
CA ARG A 11 7.05 -1.03 -11.69
C ARG A 11 7.30 -2.51 -11.90
N THR A 12 7.90 -2.89 -13.02
CA THR A 12 8.19 -4.30 -13.32
C THR A 12 9.20 -4.89 -12.34
N ILE A 13 10.22 -4.13 -11.94
CA ILE A 13 11.24 -4.62 -10.99
C ILE A 13 10.66 -4.81 -9.58
N PHE A 14 10.06 -3.78 -8.98
CA PHE A 14 9.63 -3.86 -7.60
C PHE A 14 8.33 -4.65 -7.43
N ILE A 15 7.38 -4.52 -8.36
CA ILE A 15 6.07 -5.14 -8.20
C ILE A 15 6.06 -6.56 -8.74
N LYS A 16 6.60 -6.80 -9.94
CA LYS A 16 6.55 -8.14 -10.57
C LYS A 16 7.73 -9.02 -10.16
N TYR A 17 8.96 -8.53 -10.19
CA TYR A 17 10.12 -9.36 -9.86
C TYR A 17 10.35 -9.53 -8.36
N PHE A 18 10.18 -8.47 -7.56
CA PHE A 18 10.47 -8.54 -6.11
C PHE A 18 9.31 -9.09 -5.29
N LEU A 19 8.07 -8.77 -5.66
CA LEU A 19 6.88 -9.10 -4.87
C LEU A 19 5.93 -10.08 -5.57
N GLY A 20 6.26 -10.48 -6.80
CA GLY A 20 5.54 -11.51 -7.57
C GLY A 20 4.19 -11.07 -8.12
N SER A 21 3.48 -10.15 -7.47
CA SER A 21 2.17 -9.66 -7.91
C SER A 21 1.81 -8.28 -7.33
N GLU A 22 0.92 -7.57 -8.03
CA GLU A 22 0.35 -6.29 -7.58
C GLU A 22 -0.46 -6.45 -6.28
N GLN A 23 -1.15 -7.57 -6.12
CA GLN A 23 -1.90 -7.92 -4.92
C GLN A 23 -0.98 -8.03 -3.71
N VAL A 24 0.12 -8.78 -3.83
CA VAL A 24 1.07 -8.99 -2.74
C VAL A 24 1.75 -7.68 -2.34
N PHE A 25 2.11 -6.85 -3.32
CA PHE A 25 2.66 -5.52 -3.03
C PHE A 25 1.69 -4.65 -2.22
N MET A 26 0.42 -4.62 -2.61
CA MET A 26 -0.62 -3.87 -1.90
C MET A 26 -0.78 -4.35 -0.45
N PHE A 27 -0.79 -5.66 -0.19
CA PHE A 27 -0.87 -6.21 1.17
C PHE A 27 0.35 -5.86 2.02
N ILE A 28 1.56 -6.00 1.47
CA ILE A 28 2.81 -5.67 2.19
C ILE A 28 2.88 -4.17 2.45
N PHE A 29 2.52 -3.35 1.47
CA PHE A 29 2.41 -1.91 1.63
C PHE A 29 1.46 -1.56 2.78
N LEU A 30 0.25 -2.14 2.80
CA LEU A 30 -0.75 -1.93 3.84
C LEU A 30 -0.22 -2.27 5.25
N LEU A 31 0.52 -3.37 5.38
CA LEU A 31 1.12 -3.79 6.65
C LEU A 31 2.17 -2.79 7.12
N ILE A 32 3.13 -2.45 6.26
CA ILE A 32 4.20 -1.49 6.58
C ILE A 32 3.61 -0.12 6.89
N PHE A 33 2.69 0.34 6.06
CA PHE A 33 2.01 1.62 6.21
C PHE A 33 1.26 1.70 7.55
N SER A 34 0.47 0.67 7.86
CA SER A 34 -0.27 0.59 9.13
C SER A 34 0.66 0.50 10.34
N TYR A 35 1.76 -0.24 10.23
CA TYR A 35 2.80 -0.31 11.26
C TYR A 35 3.46 1.04 11.53
N VAL A 36 3.86 1.76 10.48
CA VAL A 36 4.48 3.08 10.60
C VAL A 36 3.51 4.06 11.26
N CYS A 37 2.26 4.14 10.77
CA CYS A 37 1.24 5.01 11.36
C CYS A 37 0.99 4.68 12.84
N ALA A 38 0.96 3.40 13.20
CA ALA A 38 0.76 2.96 14.58
C ALA A 38 1.97 3.29 15.47
N LYS A 39 3.20 3.07 14.98
CA LYS A 39 4.45 3.40 15.68
C LYS A 39 4.56 4.89 15.99
N PHE A 40 4.09 5.76 15.10
CA PHE A 40 4.03 7.20 15.32
C PHE A 40 2.76 7.67 16.05
N GLN A 41 1.97 6.74 16.60
CA GLN A 41 0.73 7.04 17.34
C GLN A 41 -0.22 7.98 16.60
N MET A 42 -0.33 7.82 15.28
CA MET A 42 -1.22 8.66 14.47
C MET A 42 -2.68 8.46 14.89
N THR A 43 -3.43 9.56 14.93
CA THR A 43 -4.86 9.47 15.21
C THR A 43 -5.57 8.68 14.10
N THR A 44 -6.63 7.96 14.46
CA THR A 44 -7.42 7.16 13.50
C THR A 44 -7.92 8.01 12.32
N ARG A 45 -8.25 9.28 12.58
CA ARG A 45 -8.69 10.22 11.54
C ARG A 45 -7.60 10.47 10.50
N ILE A 46 -6.36 10.75 10.94
CA ILE A 46 -5.22 10.97 10.03
C ILE A 46 -4.92 9.69 9.25
N TYR A 47 -4.91 8.54 9.92
CA TYR A 47 -4.69 7.25 9.26
C TYR A 47 -5.73 6.99 8.16
N LEU A 48 -7.02 7.21 8.42
CA LEU A 48 -8.08 6.98 7.42
C LEU A 48 -7.95 7.89 6.20
N VAL A 49 -7.55 9.15 6.39
CA VAL A 49 -7.31 10.07 5.27
C VAL A 49 -6.15 9.59 4.42
N LEU A 50 -5.04 9.20 5.05
CA LEU A 50 -3.87 8.68 4.33
C LEU A 50 -4.19 7.35 3.63
N LEU A 51 -4.92 6.45 4.30
CA LEU A 51 -5.36 5.18 3.71
C LEU A 51 -6.27 5.40 2.50
N ALA A 52 -7.18 6.37 2.56
CA ALA A 52 -8.03 6.72 1.42
C ALA A 52 -7.19 7.21 0.23
N ILE A 53 -6.20 8.08 0.46
CA ILE A 53 -5.29 8.55 -0.59
C ILE A 53 -4.50 7.39 -1.19
N SER A 54 -3.94 6.51 -0.35
CA SER A 54 -3.22 5.32 -0.83
C SER A 54 -4.12 4.39 -1.63
N SER A 55 -5.37 4.17 -1.19
CA SER A 55 -6.32 3.32 -1.88
C SER A 55 -6.67 3.81 -3.29
N LEU A 56 -6.74 5.14 -3.50
CA LEU A 56 -6.94 5.74 -4.82
C LEU A 56 -5.75 5.49 -5.76
N MET A 57 -4.53 5.51 -5.24
CA MET A 57 -3.34 5.17 -6.03
C MET A 57 -3.38 3.73 -6.51
N PHE A 58 -3.81 2.79 -5.66
CA PHE A 58 -3.94 1.37 -6.03
C PHE A 58 -5.13 1.10 -6.96
N ALA A 59 -6.20 1.88 -6.87
CA ALA A 59 -7.34 1.79 -7.79
C ALA A 59 -6.93 1.96 -9.24
N PHE A 60 -6.04 2.94 -9.51
CA PHE A 60 -5.53 3.21 -10.84
C PHE A 60 -4.66 2.06 -11.37
N ILE A 61 -3.97 1.36 -10.48
CA ILE A 61 -3.07 0.25 -10.85
C ILE A 61 -3.88 -1.02 -11.15
N MET A 62 -4.89 -1.33 -10.34
CA MET A 62 -5.63 -2.59 -10.43
C MET A 62 -6.90 -2.52 -11.30
N GLY A 63 -7.37 -1.32 -11.64
CA GLY A 63 -8.49 -1.11 -12.59
C GLY A 63 -9.88 -1.41 -12.05
N GLU A 64 -10.03 -1.98 -10.85
CA GLU A 64 -11.34 -2.30 -10.26
C GLU A 64 -11.59 -1.56 -8.94
N ALA A 65 -12.72 -0.85 -8.87
CA ALA A 65 -13.13 -0.08 -7.70
C ALA A 65 -13.37 -0.94 -6.44
N ILE A 66 -13.62 -2.24 -6.59
CA ILE A 66 -13.85 -3.16 -5.47
C ILE A 66 -12.61 -3.33 -4.59
N TYR A 67 -11.41 -3.23 -5.17
CA TYR A 67 -10.16 -3.33 -4.41
C TYR A 67 -9.97 -2.16 -3.46
N ILE A 68 -10.50 -0.97 -3.77
CA ILE A 68 -10.45 0.19 -2.87
C ILE A 68 -11.16 -0.13 -1.56
N LEU A 69 -12.35 -0.74 -1.65
CA LEU A 69 -13.17 -1.06 -0.50
C LEU A 69 -12.48 -2.14 0.36
N ILE A 70 -11.86 -3.13 -0.28
CA ILE A 70 -11.06 -4.16 0.39
C ILE A 70 -9.88 -3.51 1.12
N VAL A 71 -9.12 -2.63 0.45
CA VAL A 71 -7.97 -1.92 1.05
C VAL A 71 -8.39 -1.08 2.25
N LEU A 72 -9.52 -0.39 2.18
CA LEU A 72 -10.03 0.41 3.29
C LEU A 72 -10.39 -0.45 4.50
N VAL A 73 -11.15 -1.54 4.29
CA VAL A 73 -11.58 -2.42 5.39
C VAL A 73 -10.39 -3.15 5.98
N VAL A 74 -9.58 -3.80 5.14
CA VAL A 74 -8.40 -4.57 5.57
C VAL A 74 -7.38 -3.66 6.24
N GLY A 75 -7.09 -2.49 5.66
CA GLY A 75 -6.18 -1.51 6.24
C GLY A 75 -6.65 -1.04 7.61
N TYR A 76 -7.91 -0.64 7.74
CA TYR A 76 -8.47 -0.21 9.03
C TYR A 76 -8.35 -1.30 10.11
N VAL A 77 -8.72 -2.54 9.79
CA VAL A 77 -8.61 -3.68 10.73
C VAL A 77 -7.15 -3.93 11.10
N THR A 78 -6.24 -3.86 10.13
CA THR A 78 -4.80 -4.07 10.32
C THR A 78 -4.22 -2.99 11.24
N PHE A 79 -4.48 -1.72 10.96
CA PHE A 79 -4.04 -0.61 11.80
C PHE A 79 -4.57 -0.71 13.22
N LYS A 80 -5.85 -1.04 13.41
CA LYS A 80 -6.43 -1.22 14.74
C LYS A 80 -5.82 -2.40 15.50
N SER A 81 -5.42 -3.45 14.79
CA SER A 81 -4.77 -4.62 15.39
C SER A 81 -3.34 -4.29 15.80
N ILE A 82 -2.59 -3.60 14.94
CA ILE A 82 -1.20 -3.21 15.22
C ILE A 82 -1.12 -2.11 16.27
N SER A 83 -2.03 -1.13 16.27
CA SER A 83 -2.02 -0.02 17.22
C SER A 83 -2.17 -0.49 18.67
N ARG A 84 -2.88 -1.60 18.93
CA ARG A 84 -2.96 -2.24 20.25
C ARG A 84 -1.62 -2.70 20.82
N ILE A 85 -0.59 -2.86 20.00
CA ILE A 85 0.75 -3.24 20.45
C ILE A 85 1.51 -2.03 21.01
N PHE A 86 1.15 -0.82 20.57
CA PHE A 86 1.83 0.44 20.89
C PHE A 86 1.07 1.34 21.88
N VAL A 87 -0.14 0.93 22.28
CA VAL A 87 -0.98 1.56 23.32
C VAL A 87 -0.79 0.79 24.61
#